data_AF-A0A846YTR1-F1
#
_entry.id   AF-A0A846YTR1-F1
#
_cell.length_a   1.000
_cell.length_b   1.000
_cell.length_c   1.000
_cell.angle_alpha   90.00
_cell.angle_beta   90.00
_cell.angle_gamma   90.00
#
_symmetry.space_group_name_H-M   'P 1'
#
loop_
_entity.id
_entity.type
_entity.pdbx_description
1 polymer ?
#
loop_
_entity_poly.entity_id
_entity_poly.type
_entity_poly.pdbx_seq_one_letter_code
_entity_poly.pdbx_strand_id
1 'polypeptide(L)' 'MTCLSDAELDALVEHASVDAYDEPEQRAAFHCLLEEHLTVPFQTTVLGVEVTVTEIDVSLPTPRPAGAEWIDAYRHWAR' A
#
# COMPACT_ATOMS: atom_id res chain seq x y z
N MET A 1 -13.99 2.51 15.63
CA MET A 1 -12.68 2.35 14.98
C MET A 1 -11.64 2.42 16.08
N THR A 2 -11.13 1.28 16.52
CA THR A 2 -10.06 1.22 17.51
C THR A 2 -8.75 1.58 16.81
N CYS A 3 -8.12 2.65 17.26
CA CYS A 3 -6.73 2.94 16.93
C CYS A 3 -5.87 1.88 17.63
N LEU A 4 -5.00 1.19 16.88
CA LEU A 4 -4.01 0.29 17.46
C LEU A 4 -2.98 1.11 18.25
N SER A 5 -2.48 0.56 19.35
CA SER A 5 -1.34 1.10 20.06
C SER A 5 -0.04 0.92 19.25
N ASP A 6 0.98 1.69 19.60
CA ASP A 6 2.32 1.61 18.99
C ASP A 6 2.88 0.18 19.04
N ALA A 7 2.76 -0.49 20.19
CA ALA A 7 3.21 -1.88 20.37
C ALA A 7 2.42 -2.88 19.51
N GLU A 8 1.13 -2.65 19.25
CA GLU A 8 0.35 -3.49 18.34
C GLU A 8 0.77 -3.27 16.89
N LEU A 9 1.13 -2.04 16.51
CA LEU A 9 1.68 -1.74 15.19
C LEU A 9 3.05 -2.39 15.01
N ASP A 10 3.94 -2.29 16.01
CA ASP A 10 5.26 -2.92 15.97
C ASP A 10 5.16 -4.43 15.77
N ALA A 11 4.22 -5.10 16.46
CA ALA A 11 4.00 -6.54 16.29
C ALA A 11 3.55 -6.90 14.86
N LEU A 12 2.73 -6.05 14.22
CA LEU A 12 2.33 -6.24 12.82
C LEU A 12 3.52 -6.03 11.86
N VAL A 13 4.39 -5.05 12.15
CA VAL A 13 5.60 -4.80 11.38
C VAL A 13 6.56 -5.99 11.48
N GLU A 14 6.83 -6.48 12.69
CA GLU A 14 7.68 -7.65 12.92
C GLU A 14 7.16 -8.89 12.18
N HIS A 15 5.84 -9.10 12.20
CA HIS A 15 5.19 -10.18 11.46
C HIS A 15 5.39 -10.02 9.94
N ALA A 16 5.19 -8.81 9.41
CA ALA A 16 5.34 -8.52 7.99
C ALA A 16 6.80 -8.64 7.49
N SER A 17 7.78 -8.36 8.35
CA SER A 17 9.20 -8.34 7.96
C SER A 17 9.96 -9.66 8.23
N VAL A 18 9.32 -10.70 8.77
CA VAL A 18 10.02 -11.90 9.29
C VAL A 18 10.96 -12.56 8.27
N ASP A 19 10.56 -12.59 7.00
CA ASP A 19 11.32 -13.18 5.88
C ASP A 19 11.84 -12.13 4.88
N ALA A 20 11.78 -10.85 5.23
CA ALA A 20 12.19 -9.74 4.35
C ALA A 20 13.47 -9.07 4.88
N TYR A 21 14.57 -9.24 4.14
CA TYR A 21 15.92 -8.83 4.53
C TYR A 21 16.31 -7.44 4.00
N ASP A 22 15.62 -6.94 2.97
CA ASP A 22 15.81 -5.59 2.42
C ASP A 22 14.50 -4.82 2.21
N GLU A 23 14.61 -3.52 1.93
CA GLU A 23 13.45 -2.64 1.75
C GLU A 23 12.51 -3.10 0.61
N PRO A 24 13.01 -3.49 -0.58
CA PRO A 24 12.17 -4.11 -1.61
C PRO A 24 11.37 -5.33 -1.12
N GLU A 25 12.02 -6.25 -0.41
CA GLU A 25 11.36 -7.44 0.15
C GLU A 25 10.30 -7.05 1.18
N GLN A 26 10.60 -6.07 2.04
CA GLN A 26 9.65 -5.59 3.06
C GLN A 26 8.41 -4.97 2.41
N ARG A 27 8.59 -4.15 1.36
CA ARG A 27 7.46 -3.57 0.62
C ARG A 27 6.60 -4.64 -0.05
N ALA A 28 7.22 -5.67 -0.62
CA ALA A 28 6.49 -6.79 -1.21
C ALA A 28 5.73 -7.60 -0.16
N ALA A 29 6.31 -7.84 1.01
CA ALA A 29 5.65 -8.54 2.10
C ALA A 29 4.42 -7.78 2.62
N PHE A 30 4.53 -6.46 2.79
CA PHE A 30 3.38 -5.63 3.15
C PHE A 30 2.29 -5.62 2.08
N HIS A 31 2.65 -5.58 0.79
CA HIS A 31 1.67 -5.64 -0.30
C HIS A 31 0.87 -6.95 -0.24
N CYS A 32 1.54 -8.11 -0.07
CA CYS A 32 0.89 -9.40 0.10
C CYS A 32 -0.06 -9.43 1.31
N LEU A 33 0.40 -8.98 2.48
CA LEU A 33 -0.42 -8.96 3.69
C LEU A 33 -1.63 -8.03 3.57
N LEU A 34 -1.49 -6.90 2.87
CA LEU A 34 -2.60 -6.01 2.56
C LEU A 34 -3.63 -6.68 1.64
N GLU A 35 -3.19 -7.37 0.59
CA GLU A 35 -4.09 -8.13 -0.29
C GLU A 35 -4.84 -9.25 0.46
N GLU A 36 -4.18 -9.90 1.41
CA GLU A 36 -4.78 -10.98 2.21
C GLU A 36 -5.76 -10.50 3.28
N HIS A 37 -5.45 -9.40 3.97
CA HIS A 37 -6.18 -8.97 5.16
C HIS A 37 -7.13 -7.79 4.92
N LEU A 38 -6.88 -6.95 3.92
CA LEU A 38 -7.74 -5.81 3.65
C LEU A 38 -9.02 -6.28 2.94
N THR A 39 -10.16 -6.10 3.60
CA THR A 39 -11.45 -6.43 3.00
C THR A 39 -11.80 -5.40 1.92
N VAL A 40 -11.84 -5.84 0.67
CA VAL A 40 -12.34 -5.07 -0.49
C VAL A 40 -13.61 -5.72 -1.06
N PRO A 41 -14.54 -4.95 -1.65
CA PRO A 41 -14.51 -3.49 -1.77
C PRO A 41 -14.92 -2.76 -0.48
N PHE A 42 -14.40 -1.54 -0.28
CA PHE A 42 -14.87 -0.62 0.76
C PHE A 42 -15.05 0.82 0.25
N GLN A 43 -15.95 1.57 0.88
CA GLN A 43 -16.20 2.97 0.54
C GLN A 43 -15.33 3.91 1.39
N THR A 44 -14.83 4.98 0.78
CA THR A 44 -14.06 6.03 1.45
C THR A 44 -14.22 7.36 0.71
N THR A 45 -13.60 8.42 1.23
CA THR A 45 -13.64 9.76 0.63
C THR A 45 -12.24 10.20 0.23
N VAL A 46 -12.04 10.54 -1.04
CA VAL A 46 -10.81 11.14 -1.57
C VAL A 46 -11.12 12.57 -2.00
N LEU A 47 -10.47 13.54 -1.36
CA LEU A 47 -10.68 14.98 -1.61
C LEU A 47 -12.16 15.43 -1.52
N GLY A 48 -12.94 14.80 -0.64
CA GLY A 48 -14.38 15.08 -0.48
C GLY A 48 -15.31 14.30 -1.42
N VAL A 49 -14.76 13.53 -2.36
CA VAL A 49 -15.51 12.68 -3.29
C VAL A 49 -15.59 11.25 -2.74
N GLU A 50 -16.79 10.70 -2.66
CA GLU A 50 -16.98 9.28 -2.32
C GLU A 50 -16.45 8.39 -3.44
N VAL A 51 -15.60 7.43 -3.07
CA VAL A 51 -15.00 6.45 -3.98
C VAL A 51 -15.10 5.05 -3.38
N THR A 52 -15.05 4.03 -4.25
CA THR A 52 -14.91 2.63 -3.84
C THR A 52 -13.50 2.16 -4.11
N VAL A 53 -12.80 1.69 -3.08
CA VAL A 53 -11.52 1.00 -3.24
C VAL A 53 -11.81 -0.47 -3.53
N THR A 54 -11.29 -0.97 -4.65
CA THR A 54 -11.53 -2.33 -5.13
C THR A 54 -10.31 -3.24 -5.03
N GLU A 55 -9.10 -2.66 -5.02
CA GLU A 55 -7.82 -3.38 -5.05
C GLU A 55 -6.70 -2.47 -4.55
N ILE A 56 -5.61 -3.07 -4.07
CA ILE A 56 -4.35 -2.39 -3.74
C ILE A 56 -3.27 -2.97 -4.65
N ASP A 57 -2.65 -2.11 -5.45
CA ASP A 57 -1.56 -2.52 -6.36
C ASP A 57 -0.39 -1.54 -6.28
N VAL A 58 0.82 -2.08 -6.37
CA VAL A 58 2.07 -1.31 -6.39
C VAL A 58 2.49 -0.92 -7.81
N SER A 59 1.90 -1.56 -8.83
CA SER A 59 2.16 -1.24 -10.23
C SER A 59 1.26 -0.11 -10.73
N LEU A 60 1.54 0.38 -11.94
CA LEU A 60 0.67 1.34 -12.60
C LEU A 60 -0.35 0.60 -13.45
N PRO A 61 -1.61 1.07 -13.51
CA PRO A 61 -2.62 0.46 -14.36
C PRO A 61 -2.23 0.57 -15.85
N THR A 62 -2.71 -0.37 -16.65
CA THR A 62 -2.53 -0.40 -18.11
C THR A 62 -3.88 -0.20 -18.81
N PRO A 63 -4.04 0.79 -19.73
CA PRO A 63 -3.03 1.72 -20.20
C PRO A 63 -2.62 2.75 -19.14
N ARG A 64 -1.38 3.24 -19.23
CA ARG A 64 -0.88 4.24 -18.26
C ARG A 64 -1.77 5.49 -18.26
N PRO A 65 -2.09 6.03 -17.08
CA PRO A 65 -2.84 7.27 -16.98
C PRO A 65 -2.01 8.45 -17.51
N ALA A 66 -2.69 9.49 -17.96
CA ALA A 66 -2.04 10.75 -18.30
C ALA A 66 -1.28 11.30 -17.08
N GLY A 67 -0.04 11.74 -17.28
CA GLY A 67 0.82 12.24 -16.20
C GLY A 67 1.58 11.16 -15.42
N ALA A 68 1.50 9.88 -15.80
CA ALA A 68 2.24 8.79 -15.17
C ALA A 68 3.76 9.02 -15.14
N GLU A 69 4.31 9.85 -16.04
CA GLU A 69 5.70 10.26 -16.05
C GLU A 69 6.13 10.97 -14.75
N TRP A 70 5.23 11.69 -14.07
CA TRP A 70 5.51 12.31 -12.78
C TRP A 70 5.63 11.30 -11.65
N ILE A 71 4.90 10.18 -11.74
CA ILE A 71 5.03 9.06 -10.80
C ILE A 71 6.39 8.37 -10.98
N ASP A 72 6.81 8.15 -12.23
CA ASP A 72 8.13 7.60 -12.54
C ASP A 72 9.25 8.53 -12.07
N ALA A 73 9.11 9.84 -12.31
CA ALA A 73 10.08 10.85 -11.84
C ALA A 73 10.20 10.86 -10.31
N TYR A 74 9.07 10.78 -9.59
CA TYR A 74 9.05 10.68 -8.14
C TYR A 74 9.73 9.39 -7.65
N ARG A 75 9.38 8.24 -8.24
CA ARG A 75 9.97 6.94 -7.90
C ARG A 75 11.47 6.90 -8.16
N HIS A 76 11.96 7.62 -9.16
CA HIS A 76 13.39 7.77 -9.42
C HIS A 76 14.09 8.65 -8.38
N TRP A 77 13.47 9.76 -7.94
CA TRP A 77 14.02 10.65 -6.92
C TRP A 77 14.03 10.04 -5.52
N ALA A 78 12.99 9.26 -5.16
CA ALA A 78 12.82 8.67 -3.83
C ALA A 78 13.65 7.39 -3.58
N ARG A 79 14.57 7.03 -4.50
CA ARG A 79 15.45 5.86 -4.38
C ARG A 79 16.65 6.09 -3.48
#